data_AF-A0A529HSJ5-F1
#
_entry.id   AF-A0A529HSJ5-F1
#
_cell.length_a   1.000
_cell.length_b   1.000
_cell.length_c   1.000
_cell.angle_alpha   90.00
_cell.angle_beta   90.00
_cell.angle_gamma   90.00
#
_symmetry.space_group_name_H-M   'P 1'
#
loop_
_entity.id
_entity.type
_entity.pdbx_description
1 polymer ?
#
loop_
_entity_poly.entity_id
_entity_poly.type
_entity_poly.pdbx_seq_one_letter_code
_entity_poly.pdbx_strand_id
1 'polypeptide(L)'
;LERLDHLLMLVLAASALQFASKPFIAGALGGWGANPQSYVQTGYALVSQSLGTVFGLALALLALAILVRDVLAEAMSKSETDTLSRLLNRGGFERHAELALRDAVRRGVPVALVIADLDHFKRINDSYGHACGDRVIETFAGLLREAAAEHHVAGRIGGEEF
;
A
#
# COMPACT_ATOMS: atom_id res chain seq x y z
N LEU A 1 -6.15 0.54 -3.09
CA LEU A 1 -6.67 -0.73 -2.54
C LEU A 1 -7.87 -1.17 -3.38
N GLU A 2 -9.00 -0.46 -3.33
CA GLU A 2 -10.24 -0.87 -4.02
C GLU A 2 -10.12 -1.24 -5.52
N ARG A 3 -9.38 -0.48 -6.35
CA ARG A 3 -9.36 -0.76 -7.81
C ARG A 3 -8.69 -2.09 -8.18
N LEU A 4 -7.62 -2.48 -7.48
CA LEU A 4 -6.91 -3.73 -7.75
C LEU A 4 -7.67 -4.93 -7.20
N ASP A 5 -8.36 -4.76 -6.08
CA ASP A 5 -9.21 -5.79 -5.50
C ASP A 5 -10.43 -6.04 -6.38
N HIS A 6 -11.06 -4.99 -6.92
CA HIS A 6 -12.11 -5.13 -7.93
C HIS A 6 -11.61 -5.81 -9.21
N LEU A 7 -10.39 -5.49 -9.67
CA LEU A 7 -9.80 -6.14 -10.83
C LEU A 7 -9.56 -7.64 -10.57
N LEU A 8 -9.04 -7.99 -9.39
CA LEU A 8 -8.85 -9.38 -8.96
C LEU A 8 -10.19 -10.13 -8.92
N MET A 9 -11.21 -9.53 -8.30
CA MET A 9 -12.56 -10.12 -8.26
C MET A 9 -13.12 -10.32 -9.67
N LEU A 10 -12.92 -9.37 -10.58
CA LEU A 10 -13.37 -9.49 -11.97
C LEU A 10 -12.64 -10.61 -12.71
N VAL A 11 -11.32 -10.72 -12.58
CA VAL A 11 -10.54 -11.79 -13.23
C VAL A 11 -10.88 -13.16 -12.65
N LEU A 12 -11.11 -13.26 -11.33
CA LEU A 12 -11.57 -14.50 -10.69
C LEU A 12 -12.97 -14.89 -11.17
N ALA A 13 -13.91 -13.94 -11.25
CA ALA A 13 -15.25 -14.18 -11.77
C ALA A 13 -15.23 -14.61 -13.24
N ALA A 14 -14.41 -13.96 -14.06
CA ALA A 14 -14.23 -14.32 -15.46
C ALA A 14 -13.60 -15.72 -15.61
N SER A 15 -12.64 -16.08 -14.75
CA SER A 15 -12.03 -17.41 -14.72
C SER A 15 -13.02 -18.49 -14.28
N ALA A 16 -13.86 -18.21 -13.29
CA ALA A 16 -14.93 -19.10 -12.85
C ALA A 16 -15.98 -19.30 -13.95
N LEU A 17 -16.36 -18.24 -14.64
CA LEU A 17 -17.28 -18.30 -15.78
C LEU A 17 -16.68 -19.09 -16.95
N GLN A 18 -15.39 -18.91 -17.24
CA GLN A 18 -14.65 -19.70 -18.23
C GLN A 18 -14.62 -21.18 -17.86
N PHE A 19 -14.46 -21.52 -16.58
CA PHE A 19 -14.49 -22.90 -16.12
C PHE A 19 -15.89 -23.50 -16.25
N ALA A 20 -16.92 -22.76 -15.86
CA ALA A 20 -18.32 -23.18 -15.95
C ALA A 20 -18.82 -23.33 -17.39
N SER A 21 -18.22 -22.61 -18.35
CA SER A 21 -18.61 -22.70 -19.76
C SER A 21 -18.06 -23.95 -20.48
N LYS A 22 -17.10 -24.68 -19.88
CA LYS A 22 -16.45 -25.85 -20.49
C LYS A 22 -17.42 -26.92 -21.04
N PRO A 23 -18.48 -27.34 -20.33
CA PRO A 23 -19.43 -28.33 -20.85
C PRO A 23 -20.19 -27.84 -22.10
N PHE A 24 -20.50 -26.54 -22.16
CA PHE A 24 -21.19 -25.93 -23.30
C PHE A 24 -20.25 -25.83 -24.51
N ILE A 25 -19.00 -25.42 -24.29
CA ILE A 25 -17.97 -25.38 -25.33
C ILE A 25 -17.69 -26.79 -25.85
N ALA A 26 -17.64 -27.80 -24.98
CA ALA A 26 -17.50 -29.20 -25.38
C ALA A 26 -18.66 -29.64 -26.28
N GLY A 27 -19.91 -29.34 -25.90
CA GLY A 27 -21.08 -29.64 -26.71
C GLY A 27 -21.07 -28.97 -28.09
N ALA A 28 -20.60 -27.72 -28.16
CA ALA A 28 -20.52 -26.96 -29.41
C ALA A 28 -19.39 -27.43 -30.35
N LEU A 29 -18.29 -27.96 -29.80
CA LEU A 29 -17.09 -28.36 -30.54
C LEU A 29 -16.98 -29.88 -30.80
N GLY A 30 -18.11 -30.59 -30.78
CA GLY A 30 -18.16 -32.02 -31.12
C GLY A 30 -17.75 -32.97 -29.98
N GLY A 31 -17.67 -32.47 -28.75
CA GLY A 31 -17.41 -33.24 -27.54
C GLY A 31 -15.93 -33.39 -27.18
N TRP A 32 -15.66 -34.21 -26.16
CA TRP A 32 -14.33 -34.48 -25.60
C TRP A 32 -13.66 -35.76 -26.13
N GLY A 33 -14.21 -36.33 -27.20
CA GLY A 33 -13.71 -37.59 -27.79
C GLY A 33 -14.19 -38.84 -27.04
N ALA A 34 -14.01 -40.00 -27.66
CA ALA A 34 -14.45 -41.29 -27.12
C ALA A 34 -13.43 -41.91 -26.14
N ASN A 35 -12.17 -41.46 -26.20
CA ASN A 35 -11.08 -41.94 -25.35
C ASN A 35 -10.03 -40.83 -25.12
N PRO A 36 -9.12 -40.97 -24.14
CA PRO A 36 -8.11 -39.94 -23.82
C PRO A 36 -7.18 -39.56 -24.97
N GLN A 37 -6.89 -40.48 -25.89
CA GLN A 37 -6.05 -40.22 -27.06
C GLN A 37 -6.77 -39.32 -28.08
N SER A 38 -8.07 -39.58 -28.28
CA SER A 38 -8.92 -38.75 -29.15
C SER A 38 -9.20 -37.37 -28.56
N TYR A 39 -9.19 -37.22 -27.22
CA TYR A 39 -9.40 -35.94 -26.54
C TYR A 39 -8.41 -34.88 -27.01
N VAL A 40 -7.11 -35.18 -27.02
CA VAL A 40 -6.04 -34.23 -27.36
C VAL A 40 -6.17 -33.69 -28.79
N GLN A 41 -6.80 -34.47 -29.68
CA GLN A 41 -7.02 -34.10 -31.08
C GLN A 41 -8.33 -33.32 -31.30
N THR A 42 -9.17 -33.14 -30.27
CA THR A 42 -10.44 -32.41 -30.40
C THR A 42 -10.23 -30.89 -30.45
N GLY A 43 -11.12 -30.21 -31.19
CA GLY A 43 -11.20 -28.74 -31.14
C GLY A 43 -11.53 -28.22 -29.72
N TYR A 44 -12.32 -28.98 -28.95
CA TYR A 44 -12.59 -28.68 -27.55
C TYR A 44 -11.31 -28.64 -26.70
N ALA A 45 -10.44 -29.64 -26.80
CA ALA A 45 -9.19 -29.69 -26.04
C ALA A 45 -8.29 -28.48 -26.35
N LEU A 46 -8.12 -28.14 -27.64
CA LEU A 46 -7.33 -26.98 -28.06
C LEU A 46 -7.88 -25.67 -27.49
N VAL A 47 -9.19 -25.43 -27.61
CA VAL A 47 -9.84 -24.20 -27.14
C VAL A 47 -9.83 -24.11 -25.61
N SER A 48 -10.22 -25.20 -24.94
CA SER A 48 -10.33 -25.26 -23.48
C SER A 48 -8.96 -25.12 -22.79
N GLN A 49 -7.92 -25.76 -23.32
CA GLN A 49 -6.56 -25.65 -22.79
C GLN A 49 -5.99 -24.25 -23.03
N SER A 50 -6.12 -23.71 -24.25
CA SER A 50 -5.59 -22.37 -24.56
C SER A 50 -6.25 -21.28 -23.71
N LEU A 51 -7.58 -21.30 -23.57
CA LEU A 51 -8.29 -20.37 -22.68
C LEU A 51 -7.86 -20.56 -21.22
N GLY A 52 -7.79 -21.81 -20.75
CA GLY A 52 -7.34 -22.11 -19.39
C GLY A 52 -5.94 -21.57 -19.11
N THR A 53 -5.00 -21.73 -20.04
CA THR A 53 -3.64 -21.20 -19.93
C THR A 53 -3.62 -19.68 -19.89
N VAL A 54 -4.40 -19.00 -20.75
CA VAL A 54 -4.47 -17.53 -20.79
C VAL A 54 -5.01 -16.97 -19.46
N PHE A 55 -6.12 -17.52 -18.95
CA PHE A 55 -6.69 -17.07 -17.68
C PHE A 55 -5.77 -17.40 -16.49
N GLY A 56 -5.14 -18.58 -16.50
CA GLY A 56 -4.16 -18.95 -15.47
C GLY A 56 -2.96 -18.00 -15.42
N LEU A 57 -2.41 -17.62 -16.58
CA LEU A 57 -1.32 -16.64 -16.68
C LEU A 57 -1.78 -15.24 -16.22
N ALA A 58 -2.98 -14.81 -16.61
CA ALA A 58 -3.51 -13.52 -16.19
C ALA A 58 -3.67 -13.44 -14.65
N LEU A 59 -4.19 -14.50 -14.02
CA LEU A 59 -4.29 -14.59 -12.57
C LEU A 59 -2.92 -14.58 -11.89
N ALA A 60 -1.96 -15.36 -12.40
CA ALA A 60 -0.61 -15.43 -11.84
C ALA A 60 0.10 -14.08 -11.89
N LEU A 61 0.03 -13.38 -13.03
CA LEU A 61 0.62 -12.04 -13.19
C LEU A 61 -0.06 -10.99 -12.30
N LEU A 62 -1.38 -11.06 -12.18
CA LEU A 62 -2.12 -10.14 -11.31
C LEU A 62 -1.79 -10.35 -9.83
N ALA A 63 -1.72 -11.61 -9.38
CA ALA A 63 -1.31 -11.95 -8.02
C ALA A 63 0.12 -11.48 -7.73
N LEU A 64 1.05 -11.66 -8.68
CA LEU A 64 2.41 -11.15 -8.57
C LEU A 64 2.43 -9.62 -8.46
N ALA A 65 1.65 -8.91 -9.27
CA ALA A 65 1.57 -7.46 -9.22
C ALA A 65 1.03 -6.93 -7.89
N ILE A 66 0.01 -7.59 -7.32
CA ILE A 66 -0.53 -7.28 -5.99
C ILE A 66 0.57 -7.49 -4.93
N LEU A 67 1.24 -8.64 -4.95
CA LEU A 67 2.31 -8.95 -3.99
C LEU A 67 3.45 -7.93 -4.05
N VAL A 68 3.95 -7.61 -5.25
CA VAL A 68 5.02 -6.62 -5.43
C VAL A 68 4.58 -5.26 -4.92
N ARG A 69 3.37 -4.82 -5.23
CA ARG A 69 2.82 -3.56 -4.72
C ARG A 69 2.79 -3.54 -3.21
N ASP A 70 2.30 -4.60 -2.57
CA ASP A 70 2.17 -4.66 -1.11
C ASP A 70 3.54 -4.65 -0.43
N VAL A 71 4.51 -5.39 -0.97
CA VAL A 71 5.91 -5.34 -0.50
C VAL A 71 6.51 -3.95 -0.67
N LEU A 72 6.26 -3.27 -1.79
CA LEU A 72 6.75 -1.91 -2.00
C LEU A 72 6.07 -0.90 -1.07
N ALA A 73 4.75 -1.01 -0.86
CA ALA A 73 4.02 -0.17 0.08
C ALA A 73 4.52 -0.37 1.52
N GLU A 74 4.80 -1.60 1.91
CA GLU A 74 5.44 -1.95 3.19
C GLU A 74 6.87 -1.39 3.29
N ALA A 75 7.66 -1.48 2.22
CA ALA A 75 9.00 -0.90 2.20
C ALA A 75 8.97 0.63 2.31
N MET A 76 7.98 1.28 1.70
CA MET A 76 7.77 2.72 1.82
C MET A 76 7.22 3.11 3.19
N SER A 77 6.34 2.31 3.79
CA SER A 77 5.80 2.55 5.14
C SER A 77 6.84 2.39 6.25
N LYS A 78 7.92 1.64 5.98
CA LYS A 78 9.09 1.49 6.85
C LYS A 78 9.94 2.74 6.98
N SER A 79 9.81 3.73 6.10
CA SER A 79 10.37 5.04 6.40
C SER A 79 9.46 5.69 7.44
N GLU A 80 9.84 5.61 8.70
CA GLU A 80 9.12 6.26 9.81
C GLU A 80 9.48 7.74 9.93
N THR A 81 10.43 8.21 9.11
CA THR A 81 11.02 9.55 9.17
C THR A 81 10.57 10.37 7.97
N ASP A 82 10.23 11.63 8.21
CA ASP A 82 10.02 12.65 7.18
C ASP A 82 11.37 13.10 6.61
N THR A 83 11.50 13.08 5.28
CA THR A 83 12.81 13.29 4.62
C THR A 83 13.34 14.70 4.77
N LEU A 84 12.44 15.70 4.85
CA LEU A 84 12.80 17.11 5.01
C LEU A 84 13.15 17.43 6.46
N SER A 85 12.20 17.21 7.38
CA SER A 85 12.38 17.57 8.78
C SER A 85 13.30 16.62 9.52
N ARG A 86 13.51 15.38 9.07
CA ARG A 86 14.21 14.29 9.81
C ARG A 86 13.57 13.90 11.13
N LEU A 87 12.35 14.36 11.41
CA LEU A 87 11.51 13.88 12.52
C LEU A 87 10.72 12.66 12.08
N LEU A 88 10.01 12.01 13.00
CA LEU A 88 9.05 10.99 12.63
C LEU A 88 8.00 11.59 11.68
N ASN A 89 7.62 10.90 10.62
CA ASN A 89 6.42 11.28 9.88
C ASN A 89 5.18 10.90 10.69
N ARG A 90 3.99 11.30 10.22
CA ARG A 90 2.71 10.98 10.88
C ARG A 90 2.60 9.52 11.34
N GLY A 91 2.90 8.56 10.46
CA GLY A 91 2.80 7.13 10.78
C GLY A 91 3.84 6.68 11.81
N GLY A 92 5.07 7.21 11.71
CA GLY A 92 6.12 6.98 12.70
C GLY A 92 5.76 7.54 14.08
N PHE A 93 5.21 8.76 14.11
CA PHE A 93 4.78 9.44 15.34
C PHE A 93 3.67 8.67 16.04
N GLU A 94 2.59 8.32 15.32
CA GLU A 94 1.46 7.59 15.89
C GLU A 94 1.90 6.25 16.52
N ARG A 95 2.75 5.49 15.83
CA ARG A 95 3.31 4.22 16.37
C ARG A 95 4.14 4.43 17.64
N HIS A 96 5.04 5.41 17.64
CA HIS A 96 5.92 5.67 18.79
C HIS A 96 5.15 6.28 19.97
N ALA A 97 4.20 7.16 19.71
CA ALA A 97 3.33 7.76 20.72
C ALA A 97 2.47 6.69 21.40
N GLU A 98 1.94 5.71 20.66
CA GLU A 98 1.20 4.60 21.25
C GLU A 98 2.09 3.74 22.17
N LEU A 99 3.31 3.45 21.75
CA LEU A 99 4.28 2.72 22.58
C LEU A 99 4.64 3.49 23.86
N ALA A 100 4.90 4.79 23.74
CA ALA A 100 5.20 5.67 24.86
C ALA A 100 4.03 5.78 25.85
N LEU A 101 2.79 5.89 25.34
CA LEU A 101 1.58 5.93 26.16
C LEU A 101 1.39 4.63 26.95
N ARG A 102 1.58 3.48 26.30
CA ARG A 102 1.49 2.17 26.97
C ARG A 102 2.54 2.04 28.08
N ASP A 103 3.76 2.51 27.83
CA ASP A 103 4.82 2.51 28.86
C ASP A 103 4.51 3.44 30.04
N ALA A 104 4.03 4.65 29.74
CA ALA A 104 3.65 5.62 30.75
C ALA A 104 2.52 5.10 31.66
N VAL A 105 1.51 4.44 31.08
CA VAL A 105 0.43 3.77 31.83
C VAL A 105 0.99 2.69 32.76
N ARG A 106 1.92 1.85 32.28
CA ARG A 106 2.56 0.82 33.13
C ARG A 106 3.35 1.42 34.28
N ARG A 107 4.03 2.54 34.04
CA ARG A 107 4.88 3.23 35.03
C ARG A 107 4.11 4.18 35.93
N GLY A 108 2.84 4.46 35.64
CA GLY A 108 2.02 5.41 36.38
C GLY A 108 2.49 6.87 36.25
N VAL A 109 3.11 7.24 35.13
CA VAL A 109 3.60 8.60 34.88
C VAL A 109 2.65 9.38 33.97
N PRO A 110 2.47 10.70 34.17
CA PRO A 110 1.62 11.52 33.31
C PRO A 110 2.20 11.68 31.91
N VAL A 111 1.32 11.86 30.92
CA VAL A 111 1.67 12.11 29.51
C VAL A 111 1.04 13.42 29.06
N ALA A 112 1.75 14.20 28.25
CA ALA A 112 1.25 15.38 27.57
C ALA A 112 1.45 15.22 26.06
N LEU A 113 0.49 15.74 25.28
CA LEU A 113 0.58 15.88 23.83
C LEU A 113 0.60 17.37 23.50
N VAL A 114 1.53 17.77 22.64
CA VAL A 114 1.61 19.13 22.09
C VAL A 114 1.48 19.01 20.57
N ILE A 115 0.64 19.86 19.99
CA ILE A 115 0.54 20.04 18.54
C ILE A 115 1.00 21.47 18.25
N ALA A 116 1.94 21.62 17.33
CA ALA A 116 2.46 22.91 16.91
C ALA A 116 2.19 23.14 15.42
N ASP A 117 1.77 24.36 15.06
CA ASP A 117 1.58 24.80 13.67
C ASP A 117 2.45 26.04 13.43
N LEU A 118 3.10 26.13 12.27
CA LEU A 118 3.90 27.30 11.92
C LEU A 118 3.00 28.43 11.41
N ASP A 119 2.75 29.41 12.27
CA ASP A 119 1.91 30.55 11.94
C ASP A 119 2.34 31.28 10.66
N HIS A 120 1.36 31.55 9.79
CA HIS A 120 1.54 32.27 8.53
C HIS A 120 2.57 31.64 7.57
N PHE A 121 2.82 30.33 7.65
CA PHE A 121 3.82 29.64 6.82
C PHE A 121 3.60 29.84 5.31
N LYS A 122 2.34 29.81 4.85
CA LYS A 122 2.00 30.12 3.45
C LYS A 122 2.52 31.49 3.00
N ARG A 123 2.44 32.53 3.84
CA ARG A 123 2.94 33.87 3.49
C ARG A 123 4.46 33.86 3.31
N ILE A 124 5.19 33.05 4.08
CA ILE A 124 6.64 32.89 3.91
C ILE A 124 6.93 32.25 2.55
N ASN A 125 6.22 31.18 2.20
CA ASN A 125 6.35 30.54 0.89
C ASN A 125 6.03 31.50 -0.26
N ASP A 126 4.94 32.27 -0.15
CA ASP A 126 4.52 33.21 -1.18
C ASP A 126 5.52 34.37 -1.35
N SER A 127 6.18 34.80 -0.28
CA SER A 127 7.09 35.96 -0.29
C SER A 127 8.54 35.60 -0.62
N TYR A 128 9.00 34.40 -0.22
CA TYR A 128 10.41 34.00 -0.28
C TYR A 128 10.65 32.67 -1.02
N GLY A 129 9.59 32.05 -1.52
CA GLY A 129 9.63 30.77 -2.23
C GLY A 129 9.69 29.55 -1.31
N HIS A 130 9.35 28.39 -1.86
CA HIS A 130 9.29 27.12 -1.11
C HIS A 130 10.62 26.71 -0.48
N ALA A 131 11.76 26.97 -1.12
CA ALA A 131 13.07 26.68 -0.54
C ALA A 131 13.32 27.43 0.78
N CYS A 132 12.74 28.62 0.96
CA CYS A 132 12.80 29.35 2.23
C CYS A 132 11.91 28.69 3.28
N GLY A 133 10.68 28.29 2.92
CA GLY A 133 9.80 27.55 3.82
C GLY A 133 10.40 26.21 4.27
N ASP A 134 11.03 25.48 3.36
CA ASP A 134 11.72 24.22 3.67
C ASP A 134 12.81 24.42 4.75
N ARG A 135 13.59 25.50 4.65
CA ARG A 135 14.58 25.85 5.67
C ARG A 135 13.95 26.18 7.03
N VAL A 136 12.78 26.82 7.05
CA VAL A 136 12.05 27.10 8.29
C VAL A 136 11.61 25.78 8.95
N ILE A 137 11.07 24.85 8.15
CA ILE A 137 10.71 23.50 8.62
C ILE A 137 11.93 22.78 9.18
N GLU A 138 13.05 22.74 8.45
CA GLU A 138 14.28 22.07 8.88
C GLU A 138 14.81 22.65 10.20
N THR A 139 14.76 23.97 10.34
CA THR A 139 15.23 24.69 11.53
C THR A 139 14.34 24.39 12.73
N PHE A 140 13.02 24.49 12.58
CA PHE A 140 12.07 24.18 13.65
C PHE A 140 12.17 22.71 14.08
N ALA A 141 12.29 21.79 13.12
CA ALA A 141 12.51 20.39 13.39
C ALA A 141 13.82 20.12 14.14
N GLY A 142 14.88 20.91 13.84
CA GLY A 142 16.13 20.90 14.61
C GLY A 142 15.92 21.25 16.07
N LEU A 143 15.18 22.34 16.34
CA LEU A 143 14.86 22.76 17.71
C LEU A 143 14.05 21.68 18.46
N LEU A 144 13.09 21.03 17.80
CA LEU A 144 12.31 19.95 18.39
C LEU A 144 13.19 18.73 18.72
N ARG A 145 14.15 18.36 17.86
CA ARG A 145 15.10 17.27 18.15
C ARG A 145 15.99 17.59 19.34
N GLU A 146 16.49 18.82 19.42
CA GLU A 146 17.36 19.25 20.53
C GLU A 146 16.58 19.30 21.86
N ALA A 147 15.29 19.66 21.81
CA ALA A 147 14.41 19.68 22.98
C ALA A 147 13.87 18.29 23.36
N ALA A 148 13.85 17.33 22.43
CA ALA A 148 13.37 15.98 22.68
C ALA A 148 14.40 15.20 23.51
N ALA A 149 14.10 15.00 24.80
CA ALA A 149 14.84 14.07 25.64
C ALA A 149 14.65 12.61 25.17
N GLU A 150 15.41 11.67 25.73
CA GLU A 150 15.45 10.24 25.36
C GLU A 150 14.08 9.51 25.42
N HIS A 151 13.05 10.14 26.01
CA HIS A 151 11.70 9.59 26.16
C HIS A 151 10.61 10.41 25.45
N HIS A 152 10.98 11.47 24.72
CA HIS A 152 10.03 12.30 23.98
C HIS A 152 9.88 11.78 22.55
N VAL A 153 8.65 11.79 22.05
CA VAL A 153 8.33 11.42 20.67
C VAL A 153 7.98 12.71 19.93
N ALA A 154 8.72 13.03 18.87
CA ALA A 154 8.50 14.22 18.05
C ALA A 154 8.32 13.81 16.58
N GLY A 155 7.32 14.40 15.92
CA GLY A 155 6.99 14.11 14.54
C GLY A 155 6.63 15.36 13.75
N ARG A 156 6.47 15.18 12.44
CA ARG A 156 5.82 16.12 11.53
C ARG A 156 4.60 15.43 10.96
N ILE A 157 3.42 15.90 11.35
CA ILE A 157 2.14 15.26 11.04
C ILE A 157 1.46 15.84 9.78
N GLY A 158 1.86 17.04 9.37
CA GLY A 158 1.33 17.76 8.22
C GLY A 158 2.38 18.58 7.46
N GLY A 159 1.92 19.48 6.59
CA GLY A 159 2.80 20.36 5.81
C GLY A 159 3.59 21.33 6.70
N GLU A 160 2.93 21.96 7.65
CA GLU A 160 3.52 22.91 8.60
C GLU A 160 3.21 22.56 10.07
N GLU A 161 2.63 21.37 10.28
CA GLU A 161 2.18 20.85 11.57
C GLU A 161 3.14 19.79 12.11
N PHE A 162 3.46 19.90 13.40
CA PHE A 162 4.36 19.03 14.16
C PHE A 162 3.67 18.42 15.38
#